data_AF-A0A177NP32-F1
#
_entry.id   AF-A0A177NP32-F1
#
_cell.length_a   1.000
_cell.length_b   1.000
_cell.length_c   1.000
_cell.angle_alpha   90.00
_cell.angle_beta   90.00
_cell.angle_gamma   90.00
#
_symmetry.space_group_name_H-M   'P 1'
#
loop_
_entity.id
_entity.type
_entity.pdbx_description
1 polymer ?
#
loop_
_entity_poly.entity_id
_entity_poly.type
_entity_poly.pdbx_seq_one_letter_code
_entity_poly.pdbx_strand_id
1 'polypeptide(L)'
;MENPIIMAIGLDYTGDKELQNKEPPCVKTVLPVLNPLLPIKSIEASKGIRTFKNYDEAEKIIKNIYSLSSVINKSAAKERSLYFYIVLMADDDPEDKYPSVTAINILNGTIAEKQELLQNYPVRVYITGDVYKSLEPKFQDMYHSAIEVAGNELHQRFIQDAQRCFVISPIGVKDSEHRKRADYVFETYIKPACEGTPYRPVRGEMMHGSLVVPELVDALQSDPMVITYLGHRPAKYGWNPNVMLELGGRLFGNNNAPCVVIKDSTSEGKPYDLPFDLKDVRVVEIPEHEEEDLGQGAVKIRTIREAILAVIDKNPWKCLYPVANVDIKIGDSNDRTSKYTEASNELETLFELEGIAGREVLLVLEAIMEKMPECQREPFINEQQDLIGRLITKGLGSQRMYATVPIVFEKHATYPGQAFLPIIVRYFYNKITDTLRLSVVYFDVTEITEKNRDGYWVCKLVGKKRLDFSDPS
;
A
#
# COMPACT_ATOMS: atom_id res chain seq x y z
N MET A 1 6.88 -7.98 -25.74
CA MET A 1 7.19 -6.66 -26.32
C MET A 1 8.28 -6.84 -27.35
N GLU A 2 7.99 -6.55 -28.62
CA GLU A 2 9.01 -6.56 -29.69
C GLU A 2 9.67 -5.19 -29.88
N ASN A 3 9.04 -4.11 -29.39
CA ASN A 3 9.53 -2.75 -29.55
C ASN A 3 10.29 -2.26 -28.30
N PRO A 4 11.40 -1.52 -28.47
CA PRO A 4 12.16 -0.98 -27.36
C PRO A 4 11.36 0.09 -26.58
N ILE A 5 11.68 0.27 -25.31
CA ILE A 5 11.06 1.28 -24.44
C ILE A 5 12.04 2.42 -24.23
N ILE A 6 11.60 3.64 -24.50
CA ILE A 6 12.35 4.86 -24.26
C ILE A 6 11.92 5.43 -22.90
N MET A 7 12.89 5.63 -22.01
CA MET A 7 12.72 6.31 -20.74
C MET A 7 13.31 7.71 -20.81
N ALA A 8 12.49 8.73 -20.59
CA ALA A 8 12.94 10.09 -20.32
C ALA A 8 12.88 10.35 -18.80
N ILE A 9 13.95 10.92 -18.24
CA ILE A 9 14.05 11.26 -16.82
C ILE A 9 14.33 12.75 -16.70
N GLY A 10 13.56 13.45 -15.87
CA GLY A 10 13.74 14.85 -15.51
C GLY A 10 13.88 15.04 -14.01
N LEU A 11 14.64 16.05 -13.61
CA LEU A 11 14.80 16.48 -12.23
C LEU A 11 14.18 17.86 -12.02
N ASP A 12 13.47 18.05 -10.91
CA ASP A 12 12.89 19.34 -10.54
C ASP A 12 12.87 19.58 -9.01
N TYR A 13 12.75 20.84 -8.59
CA TYR A 13 12.53 21.26 -7.21
C TYR A 13 11.08 21.72 -7.06
N THR A 14 10.14 20.82 -6.76
CA THR A 14 8.74 21.22 -6.53
C THR A 14 8.47 21.49 -5.05
N GLY A 15 7.81 22.62 -4.73
CA GLY A 15 7.39 22.97 -3.37
C GLY A 15 7.76 24.38 -2.90
N ASP A 16 8.75 25.05 -3.51
CA ASP A 16 9.21 26.38 -3.07
C ASP A 16 9.26 27.38 -4.25
N LYS A 17 8.50 28.48 -4.13
CA LYS A 17 8.47 29.56 -5.14
C LYS A 17 9.83 30.28 -5.27
N GLU A 18 10.68 30.26 -4.25
CA GLU A 18 12.01 30.87 -4.31
C GLU A 18 13.05 30.00 -5.05
N LEU A 19 12.85 28.69 -5.08
CA LEU A 19 13.73 27.75 -5.78
C LEU A 19 13.30 27.45 -7.23
N GLN A 20 12.11 27.88 -7.64
CA GLN A 20 11.59 27.73 -9.02
C GLN A 20 12.48 28.38 -10.09
N ASN A 21 13.33 29.33 -9.71
CA ASN A 21 14.28 30.00 -10.61
C ASN A 21 15.70 29.40 -10.56
N LYS A 22 15.94 28.34 -9.78
CA LYS A 22 17.24 27.65 -9.73
C LYS A 22 17.23 26.44 -10.65
N GLU A 23 18.30 26.28 -11.43
CA GLU A 23 18.46 25.10 -12.27
C GLU A 23 18.55 23.83 -11.41
N PRO A 24 17.78 22.77 -11.75
CA PRO A 24 17.90 21.48 -11.10
C PRO A 24 19.31 20.89 -11.29
N PRO A 25 19.75 19.99 -10.39
CA PRO A 25 21.06 19.38 -10.50
C PRO A 25 21.15 18.53 -11.76
N CYS A 26 22.37 18.39 -12.27
CA CYS A 26 22.58 17.66 -13.51
C CYS A 26 22.27 16.17 -13.34
N VAL A 27 21.47 15.61 -14.26
CA VAL A 27 21.14 14.18 -14.33
C VAL A 27 22.41 13.32 -14.44
N LYS A 28 23.46 13.82 -15.09
CA LYS A 28 24.79 13.16 -15.15
C LYS A 28 25.53 13.15 -13.81
N THR A 29 25.15 13.99 -12.87
CA THR A 29 25.75 14.02 -11.52
C THR A 29 24.94 13.16 -10.56
N VAL A 30 23.61 13.23 -10.66
CA VAL A 30 22.71 12.53 -9.74
C VAL A 30 22.57 11.05 -10.08
N LEU A 31 22.36 10.68 -11.35
CA LEU A 31 22.05 9.31 -11.72
C LEU A 31 23.22 8.31 -11.61
N PRO A 32 24.50 8.68 -11.78
CA PRO A 32 25.61 7.76 -11.49
C PRO A 32 25.75 7.40 -10.01
N VAL A 33 25.27 8.25 -9.09
CA VAL A 33 25.13 7.90 -7.66
C VAL A 33 24.06 6.83 -7.48
N LEU A 34 23.03 6.83 -8.34
CA LEU A 34 21.92 5.87 -8.28
C LEU A 34 22.26 4.50 -8.83
N ASN A 35 23.01 4.45 -9.94
CA ASN A 35 23.69 3.23 -10.37
C ASN A 35 24.81 3.61 -11.38
N PRO A 36 26.08 3.31 -11.04
CA PRO A 36 27.25 3.76 -11.80
C PRO A 36 27.36 3.15 -13.21
N LEU A 37 26.56 2.13 -13.51
CA LEU A 37 26.49 1.45 -14.80
C LEU A 37 25.26 1.87 -15.64
N LEU A 38 24.60 2.99 -15.30
CA LEU A 38 23.59 3.59 -16.18
C LEU A 38 24.20 4.56 -17.20
N PRO A 39 24.44 4.15 -18.47
CA PRO A 39 24.65 5.11 -19.53
C PRO A 39 23.31 5.80 -19.82
N ILE A 40 23.17 7.03 -19.32
CA ILE A 40 22.05 7.90 -19.69
C ILE A 40 22.58 8.97 -20.62
N LYS A 41 21.95 9.07 -21.79
CA LYS A 41 22.26 10.12 -22.75
C LYS A 41 21.59 11.39 -22.25
N SER A 42 22.35 12.24 -21.57
CA SER A 42 21.89 13.58 -21.19
C SER A 42 21.59 14.39 -22.44
N ILE A 43 20.40 14.96 -22.46
CA ILE A 43 19.89 15.82 -23.53
C ILE A 43 19.97 17.27 -23.06
N GLU A 44 19.60 17.50 -21.80
CA GLU A 44 19.78 18.76 -21.08
C GLU A 44 20.50 18.48 -19.75
N ALA A 45 20.88 19.53 -19.01
CA ALA A 45 21.52 19.35 -17.71
C ALA A 45 20.61 18.53 -16.76
N SER A 46 19.35 18.91 -16.62
CA SER A 46 18.37 18.26 -15.74
C SER A 46 17.55 17.14 -16.40
N LYS A 47 17.86 16.75 -17.65
CA LYS A 47 17.09 15.72 -18.38
C LYS A 47 17.97 14.72 -19.12
N GLY A 48 17.57 13.45 -19.10
CA GLY A 48 18.27 12.39 -19.80
C GLY A 48 17.33 11.35 -20.39
N ILE A 49 17.84 10.63 -21.39
CA ILE A 49 17.13 9.50 -22.00
C ILE A 49 17.93 8.22 -21.92
N ARG A 50 17.21 7.11 -21.81
CA ARG A 50 17.73 5.78 -22.04
C ARG A 50 16.70 4.88 -22.72
N THR A 51 17.18 4.02 -23.61
CA THR A 51 16.37 2.98 -24.23
C THR A 51 16.61 1.63 -23.54
N PHE A 52 15.54 0.87 -23.35
CA PHE A 52 15.52 -0.46 -22.75
C PHE A 52 14.93 -1.47 -23.72
N LYS A 53 15.33 -2.74 -23.58
CA LYS A 53 14.79 -3.81 -24.43
C LYS A 53 13.39 -4.25 -24.01
N ASN A 54 13.07 -4.09 -22.72
CA ASN A 54 11.81 -4.50 -22.13
C ASN A 54 11.53 -3.68 -20.87
N TYR A 55 10.30 -3.80 -20.37
CA TYR A 55 9.85 -3.06 -19.20
C TYR A 55 10.52 -3.53 -17.89
N ASP A 56 10.90 -4.81 -17.76
CA ASP A 56 11.59 -5.30 -16.56
C ASP A 56 12.91 -4.58 -16.29
N GLU A 57 13.67 -4.25 -17.34
CA GLU A 57 14.89 -3.44 -17.22
C GLU A 57 14.57 -2.02 -16.75
N ALA A 58 13.52 -1.39 -17.28
CA ALA A 58 13.07 -0.06 -16.86
C ALA A 58 12.57 -0.06 -15.40
N GLU A 59 11.83 -1.10 -14.98
CA GLU A 59 11.29 -1.25 -13.63
C GLU A 59 12.38 -1.35 -12.57
N LYS A 60 13.50 -2.02 -12.86
CA LYS A 60 14.67 -2.07 -11.96
C LYS A 60 15.22 -0.66 -11.68
N ILE A 61 15.24 0.19 -12.70
CA ILE A 61 15.71 1.58 -12.56
C ILE A 61 14.73 2.40 -11.73
N ILE A 62 13.42 2.27 -12.00
CA ILE A 62 12.37 2.92 -11.22
C ILE A 62 12.50 2.58 -9.73
N LYS A 63 12.67 1.30 -9.39
CA LYS A 63 12.85 0.84 -7.99
C LYS A 63 14.09 1.44 -7.32
N ASN A 64 15.21 1.52 -8.04
CA ASN A 64 16.44 2.12 -7.52
C ASN A 64 16.29 3.63 -7.28
N ILE A 65 15.58 4.34 -8.16
CA ILE A 65 15.30 5.78 -7.99
C ILE A 65 14.45 5.98 -6.74
N TYR A 66 13.42 5.16 -6.56
CA TYR A 66 12.58 5.17 -5.36
C TYR A 66 13.37 4.97 -4.06
N SER A 67 14.19 3.91 -3.96
CA SER A 67 14.95 3.61 -2.73
C SER A 67 15.92 4.74 -2.35
N LEU A 68 16.56 5.34 -3.35
CA LEU A 68 17.61 6.34 -3.16
C LEU A 68 17.09 7.78 -3.10
N SER A 69 15.87 8.04 -3.57
CA SER A 69 15.23 9.36 -3.43
C SER A 69 15.18 9.80 -1.96
N SER A 70 14.94 8.85 -1.05
CA SER A 70 14.95 9.08 0.40
C SER A 70 16.32 9.50 0.92
N VAL A 71 17.41 8.91 0.42
CA VAL A 71 18.79 9.23 0.82
C VAL A 71 19.19 10.61 0.30
N ILE A 72 18.87 10.90 -0.96
CA ILE A 72 19.13 12.20 -1.59
C ILE A 72 18.41 13.30 -0.81
N ASN A 73 17.12 13.11 -0.52
CA ASN A 73 16.32 14.10 0.19
C ASN A 73 16.61 14.20 1.69
N LYS A 74 17.18 13.17 2.34
CA LYS A 74 17.69 13.26 3.72
C LYS A 74 18.94 14.13 3.83
N SER A 75 19.77 14.17 2.79
CA SER A 75 20.99 14.99 2.74
C SER A 75 20.72 16.45 2.35
N ALA A 76 19.58 16.70 1.69
CA ALA A 76 19.08 18.03 1.41
C ALA A 76 18.32 18.57 2.64
N ALA A 77 18.44 19.87 2.94
CA ALA A 77 17.54 20.51 3.90
C ALA A 77 16.08 20.28 3.45
N LYS A 78 15.12 20.12 4.39
CA LYS A 78 13.68 19.86 4.10
C LYS A 78 13.09 20.79 3.03
N GLU A 79 13.65 21.97 2.84
CA GLU A 79 13.26 22.99 1.85
C GLU A 79 13.77 22.73 0.42
N ARG A 80 14.57 21.68 0.16
CA ARG A 80 15.20 21.39 -1.15
C ARG A 80 14.94 19.97 -1.66
N SER A 81 13.74 19.44 -1.43
CA SER A 81 13.40 18.10 -1.91
C SER A 81 13.48 18.05 -3.44
N LEU A 82 14.30 17.11 -3.93
CA LEU A 82 14.47 16.82 -5.35
C LEU A 82 13.39 15.84 -5.80
N TYR A 83 12.76 16.16 -6.93
CA TYR A 83 11.73 15.36 -7.55
C TYR A 83 12.24 14.74 -8.85
N PHE A 84 11.91 13.48 -9.05
CA PHE A 84 12.21 12.70 -10.23
C PHE A 84 10.92 12.53 -11.04
N TYR A 85 10.95 12.98 -12.28
CA TYR A 85 9.89 12.75 -13.25
C TYR A 85 10.39 11.75 -14.28
N ILE A 86 9.63 10.69 -14.52
CA ILE A 86 9.99 9.61 -15.42
C ILE A 86 8.84 9.41 -16.40
N VAL A 87 9.14 9.39 -17.69
CA VAL A 87 8.18 9.04 -18.76
C VAL A 87 8.72 7.82 -19.51
N LEU A 88 7.91 6.79 -19.66
CA LEU A 88 8.19 5.64 -20.53
C LEU A 88 7.28 5.66 -21.76
N MET A 89 7.88 5.52 -22.92
CA MET A 89 7.20 5.50 -24.21
C MET A 89 7.69 4.30 -25.02
N ALA A 90 6.80 3.69 -25.79
CA ALA A 90 7.19 2.67 -26.75
C ALA A 90 7.84 3.35 -27.97
N ASP A 91 8.87 2.74 -28.53
CA ASP A 91 9.46 3.16 -29.80
C ASP A 91 8.80 2.35 -30.92
N ASP A 92 7.52 2.66 -31.17
CA ASP A 92 6.66 1.87 -32.05
C ASP A 92 5.95 2.70 -33.14
N ASP A 93 6.08 4.03 -33.13
CA ASP A 93 5.56 4.90 -34.18
C ASP A 93 6.56 5.01 -35.35
N PRO A 94 6.27 4.38 -36.52
CA PRO A 94 7.14 4.48 -37.69
C PRO A 94 7.16 5.89 -38.32
N GLU A 95 6.22 6.77 -37.98
CA GLU A 95 6.21 8.17 -38.44
C GLU A 95 7.05 9.09 -37.55
N ASP A 96 7.32 8.70 -36.30
CA ASP A 96 8.17 9.46 -35.39
C ASP A 96 9.66 9.27 -35.71
N LYS A 97 10.22 10.25 -36.42
CA LYS A 97 11.64 10.27 -36.77
C LYS A 97 12.56 10.55 -35.57
N TYR A 98 12.02 11.03 -34.44
CA TYR A 98 12.78 11.47 -33.27
C TYR A 98 12.07 11.12 -31.95
N PRO A 99 11.89 9.83 -31.62
CA PRO A 99 11.11 9.40 -30.46
C PRO A 99 11.72 9.83 -29.12
N SER A 100 13.02 10.12 -29.10
CA SER A 100 13.70 10.78 -27.98
C SER A 100 13.18 12.21 -27.72
N VAL A 101 12.90 12.98 -28.76
CA VAL A 101 12.38 14.36 -28.63
C VAL A 101 10.93 14.32 -28.14
N THR A 102 10.13 13.40 -28.66
CA THR A 102 8.75 13.17 -28.23
C THR A 102 8.68 12.82 -26.75
N ALA A 103 9.48 11.86 -26.27
CA ALA A 103 9.53 11.50 -24.86
C ALA A 103 9.92 12.69 -23.95
N ILE A 104 10.80 13.58 -24.40
CA ILE A 104 11.18 14.80 -23.65
C ILE A 104 10.06 15.84 -23.67
N ASN A 105 9.33 16.00 -24.76
CA ASN A 105 8.20 16.90 -24.83
C ASN A 105 7.08 16.46 -23.87
N ILE A 106 6.79 15.16 -23.81
CA ILE A 106 5.85 14.58 -22.85
C ILE A 106 6.35 14.84 -21.42
N LEU A 107 7.63 14.58 -21.14
CA LEU A 107 8.25 14.85 -19.84
C LEU A 107 8.10 16.33 -19.45
N ASN A 108 8.37 17.27 -20.36
CA ASN A 108 8.20 18.70 -20.09
C ASN A 108 6.75 19.05 -19.75
N GLY A 109 5.79 18.45 -20.48
CA GLY A 109 4.36 18.56 -20.18
C GLY A 109 4.02 18.09 -18.76
N THR A 110 4.48 16.89 -18.39
CA THR A 110 4.24 16.31 -17.05
C THR A 110 4.84 17.15 -15.90
N ILE A 111 5.99 17.78 -16.13
CA ILE A 111 6.63 18.68 -15.17
C ILE A 111 5.84 19.99 -15.03
N ALA A 112 5.33 20.52 -16.15
CA ALA A 112 4.58 21.77 -16.18
C ALA A 112 3.19 21.67 -15.53
N GLU A 113 2.52 20.52 -15.66
CA GLU A 113 1.13 20.29 -15.22
C GLU A 113 0.99 20.03 -13.71
N LYS A 114 1.72 20.80 -12.88
CA LYS A 114 1.84 20.69 -11.41
C LYS A 114 0.55 20.23 -10.72
N GLN A 115 0.42 18.91 -10.47
CA GLN A 115 -0.68 18.40 -9.68
C GLN A 115 -0.47 18.73 -8.19
N GLU A 116 -1.34 19.59 -7.64
CA GLU A 116 -1.30 20.07 -6.25
C GLU A 116 -1.52 18.97 -5.20
N LEU A 117 -2.12 17.84 -5.58
CA LEU A 117 -2.64 16.83 -4.66
C LEU A 117 -1.60 15.83 -4.10
N LEU A 118 -0.36 15.81 -4.62
CA LEU A 118 0.65 14.79 -4.29
C LEU A 118 2.03 15.39 -3.96
N GLN A 119 2.06 16.47 -3.16
CA GLN A 119 3.27 17.22 -2.81
C GLN A 119 4.29 16.46 -1.94
N ASN A 120 4.01 15.23 -1.50
CA ASN A 120 4.88 14.52 -0.55
C ASN A 120 5.75 13.41 -1.16
N TYR A 121 5.62 13.12 -2.45
CA TYR A 121 6.32 11.98 -3.08
C TYR A 121 7.37 12.43 -4.11
N PRO A 122 8.65 12.09 -3.90
CA PRO A 122 9.76 12.61 -4.69
C PRO A 122 9.96 11.93 -6.04
N VAL A 123 9.18 10.90 -6.39
CA VAL A 123 9.32 10.17 -7.65
C VAL A 123 7.95 10.03 -8.31
N ARG A 124 7.86 10.43 -9.58
CA ARG A 124 6.67 10.38 -10.41
C ARG A 124 7.00 9.64 -11.70
N VAL A 125 6.18 8.65 -12.02
CA VAL A 125 6.38 7.80 -13.20
C VAL A 125 5.12 7.83 -14.03
N TYR A 126 5.28 8.05 -15.33
CA TYR A 126 4.22 8.06 -16.33
C TYR A 126 4.61 7.10 -17.44
N ILE A 127 3.62 6.43 -18.02
CA ILE A 127 3.79 5.59 -19.20
C ILE A 127 2.74 5.93 -20.25
N THR A 128 3.06 5.82 -21.53
CA THR A 128 2.06 5.99 -22.59
C THR A 128 1.07 4.84 -22.64
N GLY A 129 -0.10 5.06 -23.23
CA GLY A 129 -1.14 4.04 -23.41
C GLY A 129 -0.63 2.76 -24.09
N ASP A 130 0.27 2.87 -25.06
CA ASP A 130 0.83 1.72 -25.79
C ASP A 130 1.75 0.88 -24.92
N VAL A 131 2.61 1.54 -24.11
CA VAL A 131 3.39 0.84 -23.09
C VAL A 131 2.46 0.13 -22.13
N TYR A 132 1.46 0.83 -21.57
CA TYR A 132 0.49 0.26 -20.63
C TYR A 132 -0.21 -0.99 -21.18
N LYS A 133 -0.74 -0.92 -22.42
CA LYS A 133 -1.40 -2.06 -23.08
C LYS A 133 -0.47 -3.25 -23.30
N SER A 134 0.83 -3.00 -23.49
CA SER A 134 1.85 -4.04 -23.69
C SER A 134 2.36 -4.69 -22.40
N LEU A 135 2.09 -4.09 -21.23
CA LEU A 135 2.55 -4.57 -19.94
C LEU A 135 1.89 -5.90 -19.55
N GLU A 136 2.63 -6.72 -18.80
CA GLU A 136 2.03 -7.82 -18.07
C GLU A 136 1.03 -7.28 -17.01
N PRO A 137 -0.06 -8.00 -16.71
CA PRO A 137 -1.08 -7.54 -15.76
C PRO A 137 -0.52 -7.07 -14.41
N LYS A 138 0.48 -7.78 -13.86
CA LYS A 138 1.17 -7.43 -12.61
C LYS A 138 1.77 -6.02 -12.60
N PHE A 139 2.18 -5.51 -13.77
CA PHE A 139 2.74 -4.18 -13.92
C PHE A 139 1.66 -3.13 -14.20
N GLN A 140 0.60 -3.49 -14.93
CA GLN A 140 -0.56 -2.61 -15.16
C GLN A 140 -1.19 -2.16 -13.84
N ASP A 141 -1.25 -3.05 -12.85
CA ASP A 141 -1.79 -2.76 -11.51
C ASP A 141 -1.04 -1.67 -10.75
N MET A 142 0.16 -1.30 -11.19
CA MET A 142 0.94 -0.23 -10.58
C MET A 142 0.60 1.14 -11.15
N TYR A 143 -0.32 1.23 -12.11
CA TYR A 143 -0.69 2.45 -12.80
C TYR A 143 -2.18 2.78 -12.68
N HIS A 144 -2.45 4.08 -12.54
CA HIS A 144 -3.75 4.71 -12.60
C HIS A 144 -4.40 4.52 -13.98
N SER A 145 -5.67 4.91 -14.07
CA SER A 145 -6.37 5.03 -15.36
C SER A 145 -5.70 6.08 -16.24
N ALA A 146 -6.03 6.04 -17.52
CA ALA A 146 -5.53 7.02 -18.48
C ALA A 146 -5.93 8.44 -18.05
N ILE A 147 -4.97 9.35 -18.07
CA ILE A 147 -5.12 10.78 -17.86
C ILE A 147 -4.57 11.52 -19.08
N GLU A 148 -5.21 12.61 -19.47
CA GLU A 148 -4.67 13.49 -20.49
C GLU A 148 -3.66 14.44 -19.83
N VAL A 149 -2.41 14.41 -20.28
CA VAL A 149 -1.33 15.27 -19.78
C VAL A 149 -0.62 15.88 -20.97
N ALA A 150 -0.65 17.21 -21.07
CA ALA A 150 -0.11 17.95 -22.21
C ALA A 150 -0.53 17.39 -23.59
N GLY A 151 -1.80 17.00 -23.74
CA GLY A 151 -2.37 16.45 -24.97
C GLY A 151 -1.98 15.00 -25.29
N ASN A 152 -1.40 14.28 -24.33
CA ASN A 152 -1.04 12.87 -24.46
C ASN A 152 -1.81 12.03 -23.45
N GLU A 153 -2.27 10.85 -23.86
CA GLU A 153 -2.90 9.87 -22.97
C GLU A 153 -1.82 9.08 -22.21
N LEU A 154 -1.68 9.36 -20.91
CA LEU A 154 -0.67 8.77 -20.04
C LEU A 154 -1.32 8.02 -18.87
N HIS A 155 -0.62 7.02 -18.37
CA HIS A 155 -0.94 6.37 -17.11
C HIS A 155 0.11 6.74 -16.06
N GLN A 156 -0.33 7.39 -14.98
CA GLN A 156 0.53 7.70 -13.86
C GLN A 156 0.69 6.48 -12.94
N ARG A 157 1.88 6.25 -12.41
CA ARG A 157 2.11 5.19 -11.43
C ARG A 157 1.58 5.59 -10.04
N PHE A 158 0.98 4.64 -9.32
CA PHE A 158 0.70 4.80 -7.90
C PHE A 158 2.00 5.04 -7.11
N ILE A 159 1.88 5.74 -5.98
CA ILE A 159 2.96 5.94 -5.01
C ILE A 159 3.49 4.58 -4.51
N GLN A 160 4.78 4.51 -4.20
CA GLN A 160 5.46 3.24 -3.92
C GLN A 160 4.94 2.54 -2.65
N ASP A 161 4.54 3.31 -1.66
CA ASP A 161 3.97 2.88 -0.38
C ASP A 161 2.46 2.69 -0.42
N ALA A 162 1.81 2.84 -1.60
CA ALA A 162 0.39 2.61 -1.75
C ALA A 162 0.02 1.20 -1.28
N GLN A 163 -0.85 1.15 -0.29
CA GLN A 163 -1.34 -0.10 0.29
C GLN A 163 -2.28 -0.81 -0.70
N ARG A 164 -2.28 -2.14 -0.68
CA ARG A 164 -3.14 -2.90 -1.59
C ARG A 164 -4.62 -2.72 -1.21
N CYS A 165 -5.44 -2.40 -2.20
CA CYS A 165 -6.89 -2.44 -2.12
C CYS A 165 -7.39 -3.59 -2.98
N PHE A 166 -7.86 -4.67 -2.36
CA PHE A 166 -8.36 -5.80 -3.13
C PHE A 166 -9.68 -5.45 -3.81
N VAL A 167 -9.85 -5.85 -5.06
CA VAL A 167 -11.09 -5.65 -5.81
C VAL A 167 -11.72 -7.00 -6.10
N ILE A 168 -12.89 -7.20 -5.49
CA ILE A 168 -13.79 -8.31 -5.79
C ILE A 168 -14.71 -7.84 -6.91
N SER A 169 -14.77 -8.60 -8.00
CA SER A 169 -15.64 -8.29 -9.14
C SER A 169 -16.09 -9.56 -9.84
N PRO A 170 -17.19 -9.54 -10.63
CA PRO A 170 -17.62 -10.72 -11.38
C PRO A 170 -16.52 -11.20 -12.33
N ILE A 171 -16.01 -12.40 -12.07
CA ILE A 171 -15.06 -13.10 -12.95
C ILE A 171 -15.89 -13.93 -13.93
N GLY A 172 -15.74 -13.65 -15.22
CA GLY A 172 -16.41 -14.35 -16.31
C GLY A 172 -15.41 -14.83 -17.36
N VAL A 173 -15.89 -15.61 -18.33
CA VAL A 173 -15.08 -15.97 -19.52
C VAL A 173 -14.60 -14.68 -20.19
N LYS A 174 -13.39 -14.72 -20.74
CA LYS A 174 -12.83 -13.62 -21.54
C LYS A 174 -13.87 -13.16 -22.58
N ASP A 175 -14.03 -11.85 -22.72
CA ASP A 175 -14.97 -11.19 -23.63
C ASP A 175 -16.47 -11.37 -23.31
N SER A 176 -16.83 -11.97 -22.17
CA SER A 176 -18.22 -11.98 -21.70
C SER A 176 -18.70 -10.57 -21.30
N GLU A 177 -19.99 -10.30 -21.45
CA GLU A 177 -20.59 -9.01 -21.13
C GLU A 177 -20.36 -8.60 -19.66
N HIS A 178 -20.48 -9.55 -18.73
CA HIS A 178 -20.16 -9.31 -17.31
C HIS A 178 -18.69 -8.91 -17.11
N ARG A 179 -17.78 -9.49 -17.91
CA ARG A 179 -16.36 -9.17 -17.83
C ARG A 179 -16.05 -7.80 -18.40
N LYS A 180 -16.52 -7.49 -19.61
CA LYS A 180 -16.37 -6.14 -20.21
C LYS A 180 -16.88 -5.07 -19.27
N ARG A 181 -18.04 -5.30 -18.65
CA ARG A 181 -18.61 -4.40 -17.66
C ARG A 181 -17.74 -4.28 -16.42
N ALA A 182 -17.22 -5.38 -15.87
CA ALA A 182 -16.31 -5.34 -14.71
C ALA A 182 -15.00 -4.61 -15.03
N ASP A 183 -14.45 -4.79 -16.24
CA ASP A 183 -13.27 -4.06 -16.72
C ASP A 183 -13.56 -2.55 -16.83
N TYR A 184 -14.69 -2.18 -17.43
CA TYR A 184 -15.14 -0.78 -17.49
C TYR A 184 -15.29 -0.16 -16.10
N VAL A 185 -15.93 -0.87 -15.16
CA VAL A 185 -16.14 -0.36 -13.80
C VAL A 185 -14.82 -0.18 -13.06
N PHE A 186 -13.88 -1.12 -13.25
CA PHE A 186 -12.56 -1.05 -12.65
C PHE A 186 -11.76 0.17 -13.13
N GLU A 187 -11.70 0.39 -14.45
CA GLU A 187 -10.94 1.50 -15.05
C GLU A 187 -11.64 2.86 -14.88
N THR A 188 -12.96 2.92 -14.92
CA THR A 188 -13.71 4.19 -14.94
C THR A 188 -14.08 4.69 -13.55
N TYR A 189 -14.35 3.78 -12.60
CA TYR A 189 -14.82 4.17 -11.26
C TYR A 189 -13.83 3.81 -10.16
N ILE A 190 -13.35 2.56 -10.12
CA ILE A 190 -12.57 2.07 -8.98
C ILE A 190 -11.17 2.69 -8.95
N LYS A 191 -10.43 2.64 -10.07
CA LYS A 191 -9.10 3.25 -10.15
C LYS A 191 -9.13 4.76 -9.90
N PRO A 192 -10.01 5.55 -10.54
CA PRO A 192 -10.12 6.97 -10.24
C PRO A 192 -10.55 7.26 -8.80
N ALA A 193 -11.38 6.41 -8.19
CA ALA A 193 -11.77 6.61 -6.78
C ALA A 193 -10.59 6.39 -5.81
N CYS A 194 -9.64 5.50 -6.15
CA CYS A 194 -8.41 5.30 -5.39
C CYS A 194 -7.39 6.44 -5.59
N GLU A 195 -7.53 7.29 -6.62
CA GLU A 195 -6.69 8.47 -6.78
C GLU A 195 -6.84 9.44 -5.60
N GLY A 196 -5.71 9.92 -5.08
CA GLY A 196 -5.68 10.77 -3.89
C GLY A 196 -5.92 10.03 -2.57
N THR A 197 -5.95 8.69 -2.58
CA THR A 197 -6.00 7.83 -1.40
C THR A 197 -4.68 7.07 -1.23
N PRO A 198 -4.35 6.53 -0.03
CA PRO A 198 -3.15 5.71 0.15
C PRO A 198 -3.27 4.30 -0.46
N TYR A 199 -4.32 4.02 -1.26
CA TYR A 199 -4.63 2.70 -1.76
C TYR A 199 -4.39 2.53 -3.26
N ARG A 200 -3.96 1.33 -3.63
CA ARG A 200 -3.79 0.87 -5.01
C ARG A 200 -4.71 -0.33 -5.26
N PRO A 201 -5.68 -0.23 -6.18
CA PRO A 201 -6.63 -1.31 -6.45
C PRO A 201 -5.97 -2.47 -7.21
N VAL A 202 -6.26 -3.72 -6.81
CA VAL A 202 -5.73 -4.96 -7.39
C VAL A 202 -6.83 -6.00 -7.50
N ARG A 203 -7.00 -6.65 -8.65
CA ARG A 203 -8.05 -7.68 -8.87
C ARG A 203 -7.54 -9.10 -8.64
N GLY A 204 -8.45 -10.00 -8.28
CA GLY A 204 -8.12 -11.40 -8.00
C GLY A 204 -7.50 -12.19 -9.16
N GLU A 205 -7.87 -11.88 -10.40
CA GLU A 205 -7.33 -12.53 -11.59
C GLU A 205 -5.89 -12.14 -11.93
N MET A 206 -5.41 -11.07 -11.31
CA MET A 206 -4.04 -10.59 -11.42
C MET A 206 -3.15 -11.16 -10.30
N MET A 207 -3.69 -12.07 -9.47
CA MET A 207 -2.93 -12.83 -8.47
C MET A 207 -2.37 -14.11 -9.11
N HIS A 208 -1.04 -14.25 -9.04
CA HIS A 208 -0.26 -15.18 -9.88
C HIS A 208 0.22 -16.44 -9.15
N GLY A 209 -0.30 -16.75 -7.96
CA GLY A 209 0.03 -17.97 -7.26
C GLY A 209 -0.44 -19.21 -8.00
N SER A 210 0.34 -20.29 -7.90
CA SER A 210 -0.08 -21.63 -8.31
C SER A 210 -1.31 -22.14 -7.53
N LEU A 211 -1.66 -21.45 -6.43
CA LEU A 211 -2.79 -21.72 -5.56
C LEU A 211 -3.67 -20.46 -5.44
N VAL A 212 -4.60 -20.30 -6.38
CA VAL A 212 -5.51 -19.14 -6.47
C VAL A 212 -6.33 -18.92 -5.19
N VAL A 213 -6.80 -20.00 -4.55
CA VAL A 213 -7.70 -19.92 -3.39
C VAL A 213 -7.00 -19.40 -2.12
N PRO A 214 -5.81 -19.90 -1.71
CA PRO A 214 -5.06 -19.32 -0.60
C PRO A 214 -4.71 -17.84 -0.76
N GLU A 215 -4.31 -17.39 -1.96
CA GLU A 215 -3.98 -15.98 -2.21
C GLU A 215 -5.22 -15.08 -2.12
N LEU A 216 -6.36 -15.56 -2.61
CA LEU A 216 -7.65 -14.90 -2.45
C LEU A 216 -8.05 -14.79 -0.98
N VAL A 217 -7.95 -15.88 -0.22
CA VAL A 217 -8.29 -15.86 1.22
C VAL A 217 -7.38 -14.91 1.98
N ASP A 218 -6.08 -14.89 1.67
CA ASP A 218 -5.14 -13.92 2.26
C ASP A 218 -5.56 -12.49 1.89
N ALA A 219 -5.85 -12.20 0.62
CA ALA A 219 -6.31 -10.89 0.18
C ALA A 219 -7.54 -10.41 0.97
N LEU A 220 -8.56 -11.27 1.08
CA LEU A 220 -9.80 -10.95 1.79
C LEU A 220 -9.57 -10.70 3.29
N GLN A 221 -8.65 -11.43 3.91
CA GLN A 221 -8.37 -11.29 5.34
C GLN A 221 -7.42 -10.15 5.66
N SER A 222 -6.45 -9.92 4.79
CA SER A 222 -5.21 -9.23 5.13
C SER A 222 -5.05 -7.90 4.38
N ASP A 223 -5.77 -7.66 3.29
CA ASP A 223 -5.70 -6.37 2.63
C ASP A 223 -6.40 -5.28 3.46
N PRO A 224 -5.76 -4.10 3.61
CA PRO A 224 -6.27 -3.01 4.43
C PRO A 224 -7.56 -2.41 3.88
N MET A 225 -7.82 -2.54 2.57
CA MET A 225 -9.07 -2.13 1.93
C MET A 225 -9.56 -3.19 0.95
N VAL A 226 -10.88 -3.38 0.89
CA VAL A 226 -11.54 -4.19 -0.12
C VAL A 226 -12.65 -3.37 -0.78
N ILE A 227 -12.67 -3.33 -2.10
CA ILE A 227 -13.78 -2.80 -2.88
C ILE A 227 -14.49 -3.97 -3.54
N THR A 228 -15.80 -4.09 -3.34
CA THR A 228 -16.61 -5.17 -3.91
C THR A 228 -17.57 -4.59 -4.92
N TYR A 229 -17.38 -4.96 -6.19
CA TYR A 229 -18.34 -4.70 -7.24
C TYR A 229 -19.27 -5.91 -7.41
N LEU A 230 -20.56 -5.74 -7.11
CA LEU A 230 -21.57 -6.79 -7.18
C LEU A 230 -22.01 -7.11 -8.63
N GLY A 231 -21.76 -6.21 -9.58
CA GLY A 231 -22.33 -6.28 -10.92
C GLY A 231 -23.77 -5.77 -11.00
N HIS A 232 -24.42 -6.08 -12.11
CA HIS A 232 -25.87 -6.07 -12.24
C HIS A 232 -26.46 -7.41 -11.78
N ARG A 233 -27.74 -7.43 -11.39
CA ARG A 233 -28.47 -8.67 -11.12
C ARG A 233 -29.14 -9.15 -12.42
N PRO A 234 -28.60 -10.16 -13.14
CA PRO A 234 -29.34 -10.77 -14.21
C PRO A 234 -30.58 -11.46 -13.64
N ALA A 235 -31.77 -11.09 -14.14
CA ALA A 235 -33.06 -11.60 -13.71
C ALA A 235 -33.16 -13.15 -13.73
N LYS A 236 -32.32 -13.81 -14.52
CA LYS A 236 -32.32 -15.26 -14.71
C LYS A 236 -31.44 -16.05 -13.71
N TYR A 237 -30.39 -15.44 -13.16
CA TYR A 237 -29.37 -16.18 -12.38
C TYR A 237 -29.04 -15.57 -11.02
N GLY A 238 -29.59 -14.39 -10.69
CA GLY A 238 -29.30 -13.72 -9.43
C GLY A 238 -27.90 -13.10 -9.41
N TRP A 239 -27.42 -12.79 -8.21
CA TRP A 239 -26.09 -12.19 -8.01
C TRP A 239 -24.96 -13.18 -8.29
N ASN A 240 -23.78 -12.68 -8.68
CA ASN A 240 -22.63 -13.55 -8.93
C ASN A 240 -22.23 -14.30 -7.64
N PRO A 241 -22.23 -15.65 -7.64
CA PRO A 241 -22.02 -16.43 -6.42
C PRO A 241 -20.60 -16.32 -5.87
N ASN A 242 -19.59 -16.15 -6.73
CA ASN A 242 -18.20 -15.98 -6.29
C ASN A 242 -18.03 -14.65 -5.55
N VAL A 243 -18.56 -13.56 -6.14
CA VAL A 243 -18.54 -12.24 -5.50
C VAL A 243 -19.27 -12.27 -4.15
N MET A 244 -20.40 -12.96 -4.07
CA MET A 244 -21.16 -13.09 -2.82
C MET A 244 -20.40 -13.89 -1.75
N LEU A 245 -19.71 -14.97 -2.14
CA LEU A 245 -18.89 -15.76 -1.22
C LEU A 245 -17.71 -14.94 -0.68
N GLU A 246 -17.01 -14.21 -1.56
CA GLU A 246 -15.85 -13.39 -1.22
C GLU A 246 -16.24 -12.19 -0.34
N LEU A 247 -17.34 -11.51 -0.68
CA LEU A 247 -17.90 -10.44 0.15
C LEU A 247 -18.30 -10.97 1.54
N GLY A 248 -18.95 -12.13 1.60
CA GLY A 248 -19.27 -12.78 2.87
C GLY A 248 -18.02 -13.08 3.70
N GLY A 249 -16.96 -13.58 3.06
CA GLY A 249 -15.65 -13.79 3.70
C GLY A 249 -15.03 -12.51 4.27
N ARG A 250 -15.20 -11.37 3.60
CA ARG A 250 -14.72 -10.06 4.09
C ARG A 250 -15.59 -9.51 5.22
N LEU A 251 -16.92 -9.52 5.06
CA LEU A 251 -17.86 -8.94 6.02
C LEU A 251 -17.94 -9.73 7.33
N PHE A 252 -17.96 -11.06 7.24
CA PHE A 252 -18.09 -11.97 8.39
C PHE A 252 -16.75 -12.56 8.83
N GLY A 253 -15.66 -12.22 8.13
CA GLY A 253 -14.31 -12.53 8.58
C GLY A 253 -13.97 -11.82 9.88
N ASN A 254 -13.02 -12.36 10.64
CA ASN A 254 -12.67 -11.88 11.99
C ASN A 254 -12.14 -10.43 12.07
N ASN A 255 -11.96 -9.71 10.95
CA ASN A 255 -11.13 -8.51 10.88
C ASN A 255 -11.88 -7.18 10.80
N ASN A 256 -13.23 -7.16 10.80
CA ASN A 256 -14.04 -5.93 10.71
C ASN A 256 -13.52 -4.97 9.61
N ALA A 257 -12.95 -5.56 8.56
CA ALA A 257 -11.93 -4.90 7.79
C ALA A 257 -12.58 -4.06 6.69
N PRO A 258 -12.05 -2.86 6.41
CA PRO A 258 -12.62 -1.90 5.48
C PRO A 258 -13.18 -2.52 4.20
N CYS A 259 -14.47 -2.25 3.91
CA CYS A 259 -15.12 -2.72 2.71
C CYS A 259 -16.05 -1.64 2.13
N VAL A 260 -15.86 -1.31 0.86
CA VAL A 260 -16.78 -0.46 0.08
C VAL A 260 -17.49 -1.35 -0.93
N VAL A 261 -18.81 -1.40 -0.88
CA VAL A 261 -19.62 -2.20 -1.80
C VAL A 261 -20.23 -1.30 -2.87
N ILE A 262 -20.14 -1.73 -4.12
CA ILE A 262 -20.61 -1.02 -5.31
C ILE A 262 -21.51 -1.96 -6.11
N LYS A 263 -22.60 -1.44 -6.70
CA LYS A 263 -23.46 -2.19 -7.62
C LYS A 263 -23.96 -1.30 -8.76
N ASP A 264 -24.40 -1.92 -9.85
CA ASP A 264 -25.12 -1.21 -10.89
C ASP A 264 -26.48 -0.71 -10.36
N SER A 265 -26.83 0.53 -10.71
CA SER A 265 -28.18 1.08 -10.58
C SER A 265 -29.09 0.40 -11.61
N THR A 266 -30.40 0.52 -11.44
CA THR A 266 -31.35 0.03 -12.45
C THR A 266 -31.87 1.17 -13.30
N SER A 267 -31.85 1.00 -14.62
CA SER A 267 -32.50 1.89 -15.59
C SER A 267 -34.01 2.12 -15.33
N GLU A 268 -34.69 1.20 -14.65
CA GLU A 268 -36.12 1.29 -14.32
C GLU A 268 -36.44 1.91 -12.94
N GLY A 269 -35.44 2.42 -12.21
CA GLY A 269 -35.64 3.08 -10.91
C GLY A 269 -36.11 2.17 -9.75
N LYS A 270 -36.08 0.84 -9.92
CA LYS A 270 -36.36 -0.14 -8.86
C LYS A 270 -35.05 -0.80 -8.42
N PRO A 271 -34.53 -0.51 -7.22
CA PRO A 271 -33.26 -1.07 -6.78
C PRO A 271 -33.31 -2.60 -6.75
N TYR A 272 -32.27 -3.26 -7.26
CA TYR A 272 -32.16 -4.71 -7.11
C TYR A 272 -32.18 -5.10 -5.64
N ASP A 273 -33.05 -6.04 -5.27
CA ASP A 273 -33.03 -6.58 -3.92
C ASP A 273 -31.67 -7.21 -3.61
N LEU A 274 -31.03 -6.66 -2.59
CA LEU A 274 -29.88 -7.30 -1.96
C LEU A 274 -30.36 -8.53 -1.17
N PRO A 275 -29.53 -9.59 -1.09
CA PRO A 275 -29.74 -10.68 -0.15
C PRO A 275 -30.00 -10.15 1.27
N PHE A 276 -30.76 -10.88 2.07
CA PHE A 276 -31.20 -10.46 3.40
C PHE A 276 -30.04 -9.90 4.25
N ASP A 277 -28.91 -10.61 4.29
CA ASP A 277 -27.73 -10.24 5.08
C ASP A 277 -26.97 -9.01 4.54
N LEU A 278 -27.27 -8.56 3.32
CA LEU A 278 -26.65 -7.39 2.68
C LEU A 278 -27.57 -6.17 2.67
N LYS A 279 -28.81 -6.26 3.17
CA LYS A 279 -29.79 -5.15 3.12
C LYS A 279 -29.34 -3.92 3.90
N ASP A 280 -28.63 -4.13 5.00
CA ASP A 280 -28.15 -3.06 5.88
C ASP A 280 -26.72 -2.59 5.51
N VAL A 281 -26.11 -3.21 4.48
CA VAL A 281 -24.80 -2.79 3.98
C VAL A 281 -24.99 -1.54 3.13
N ARG A 282 -24.19 -0.51 3.39
CA ARG A 282 -24.17 0.69 2.54
C ARG A 282 -23.54 0.34 1.19
N VAL A 283 -24.30 0.51 0.11
CA VAL A 283 -23.86 0.23 -1.24
C VAL A 283 -23.87 1.51 -2.07
N VAL A 284 -22.78 1.77 -2.79
CA VAL A 284 -22.71 2.85 -3.78
C VAL A 284 -23.27 2.36 -5.11
N GLU A 285 -24.22 3.09 -5.67
CA GLU A 285 -24.81 2.76 -6.97
C GLU A 285 -24.13 3.54 -8.09
N ILE A 286 -23.68 2.82 -9.12
CA ILE A 286 -23.11 3.37 -10.36
C ILE A 286 -24.07 3.12 -11.54
N PRO A 287 -24.07 3.97 -12.58
CA PRO A 287 -24.92 3.81 -13.76
C PRO A 287 -24.82 2.42 -14.40
N GLU A 288 -25.94 1.83 -14.82
CA GLU A 288 -25.99 0.47 -15.42
C GLU A 288 -25.19 0.35 -16.72
N HIS A 289 -25.20 1.42 -17.51
CA HIS A 289 -24.55 1.51 -18.80
C HIS A 289 -23.46 2.58 -18.77
N GLU A 290 -22.59 2.57 -19.77
CA GLU A 290 -21.64 3.67 -19.97
C GLU A 290 -22.45 4.94 -20.24
N GLU A 291 -22.32 5.93 -19.35
CA GLU A 291 -22.99 7.22 -19.51
C GLU A 291 -22.08 8.17 -20.29
N GLU A 292 -22.64 8.87 -21.28
CA GLU A 292 -21.94 9.96 -21.99
C GLU A 292 -21.76 11.20 -21.10
N ASP A 293 -22.52 11.32 -20.00
CA ASP A 293 -22.46 12.43 -19.05
C ASP A 293 -21.30 12.26 -18.05
N LEU A 294 -20.16 12.84 -18.41
CA LEU A 294 -18.94 12.90 -17.58
C LEU A 294 -19.20 13.46 -16.17
N GLY A 295 -20.20 14.34 -16.00
CA GLY A 295 -20.52 14.97 -14.71
C GLY A 295 -21.08 13.98 -13.68
N GLN A 296 -21.95 13.07 -14.11
CA GLN A 296 -22.54 12.05 -13.23
C GLN A 296 -21.50 11.01 -12.81
N GLY A 297 -20.64 10.59 -13.75
CA GLY A 297 -19.51 9.70 -13.46
C GLY A 297 -18.59 10.27 -12.37
N ALA A 298 -18.23 11.55 -12.47
CA ALA A 298 -17.38 12.23 -11.49
C ALA A 298 -17.99 12.27 -10.08
N VAL A 299 -19.31 12.46 -9.96
CA VAL A 299 -20.01 12.43 -8.67
C VAL A 299 -19.91 11.04 -8.02
N LYS A 300 -20.07 9.98 -8.82
CA LYS A 300 -19.94 8.59 -8.33
C LYS A 300 -18.52 8.27 -7.90
N ILE A 301 -17.52 8.66 -8.70
CA ILE A 301 -16.09 8.54 -8.33
C ILE A 301 -15.84 9.22 -6.98
N ARG A 302 -16.33 10.46 -6.81
CA ARG A 302 -16.18 11.19 -5.54
C ARG A 302 -16.87 10.45 -4.38
N THR A 303 -18.06 9.90 -4.61
CA THR A 303 -18.81 9.16 -3.59
C THR A 303 -18.06 7.90 -3.15
N ILE A 304 -17.49 7.15 -4.10
CA ILE A 304 -16.66 5.97 -3.80
C ILE A 304 -15.41 6.40 -3.03
N ARG A 305 -14.73 7.47 -3.45
CA ARG A 305 -13.56 8.02 -2.76
C ARG A 305 -13.88 8.46 -1.33
N GLU A 306 -14.99 9.17 -1.13
CA GLU A 306 -15.46 9.55 0.20
C GLU A 306 -15.77 8.33 1.06
N ALA A 307 -16.36 7.27 0.48
CA ALA A 307 -16.57 6.00 1.18
C ALA A 307 -15.25 5.32 1.58
N ILE A 308 -14.23 5.33 0.70
CA ILE A 308 -12.88 4.84 1.00
C ILE A 308 -12.28 5.61 2.18
N LEU A 309 -12.29 6.94 2.11
CA LEU A 309 -11.74 7.82 3.15
C LEU A 309 -12.49 7.72 4.48
N ALA A 310 -13.82 7.62 4.45
CA ALA A 310 -14.64 7.48 5.66
C ALA A 310 -14.40 6.15 6.39
N VAL A 311 -13.85 5.15 5.69
CA VAL A 311 -13.46 3.88 6.30
C VAL A 311 -12.01 3.92 6.78
N ILE A 312 -11.11 4.70 6.15
CA ILE A 312 -9.77 5.00 6.68
C ILE A 312 -9.86 5.68 8.05
N ASP A 313 -10.76 6.66 8.18
CA ASP A 313 -10.95 7.43 9.43
C ASP A 313 -11.54 6.58 10.57
N LYS A 314 -12.13 5.43 10.22
CA LYS A 314 -12.47 4.37 11.17
C LYS A 314 -11.28 3.45 11.33
N ASN A 315 -10.26 3.93 12.05
CA ASN A 315 -9.25 3.04 12.62
C ASN A 315 -10.00 1.82 13.21
N PRO A 316 -9.78 0.58 12.72
CA PRO A 316 -10.46 -0.61 13.26
C PRO A 316 -10.18 -0.77 14.77
N TRP A 317 -9.20 -0.04 15.25
CA TRP A 317 -8.88 0.18 16.65
C TRP A 317 -9.32 1.58 17.09
N LYS A 318 -10.60 1.76 17.44
CA LYS A 318 -10.92 2.58 18.62
C LYS A 318 -10.47 1.81 19.86
N CYS A 319 -9.18 1.51 19.95
CA CYS A 319 -8.61 0.83 21.10
C CYS A 319 -8.07 1.91 22.02
N LEU A 320 -8.36 1.81 23.31
CA LEU A 320 -7.75 2.67 24.33
C LEU A 320 -6.22 2.49 24.41
N TYR A 321 -5.66 1.52 23.68
CA TYR A 321 -4.28 1.10 23.74
C TYR A 321 -3.57 1.30 22.39
N PRO A 322 -2.26 1.61 22.39
CA PRO A 322 -1.46 1.64 21.18
C PRO A 322 -1.39 0.27 20.49
N VAL A 323 -1.51 0.26 19.16
CA VAL A 323 -1.56 -0.95 18.32
C VAL A 323 -0.73 -0.84 17.04
N ALA A 324 -0.29 -1.99 16.53
CA ALA A 324 0.38 -2.16 15.25
C ALA A 324 0.01 -3.47 14.55
N ASN A 325 0.12 -3.46 13.22
CA ASN A 325 0.25 -4.68 12.41
C ASN A 325 1.69 -4.78 11.89
N VAL A 326 2.29 -5.96 12.01
CA VAL A 326 3.69 -6.22 11.69
C VAL A 326 3.80 -7.45 10.79
N ASP A 327 4.46 -7.31 9.65
CA ASP A 327 4.83 -8.41 8.76
C ASP A 327 6.26 -8.84 9.03
N ILE A 328 6.43 -10.03 9.60
CA ILE A 328 7.71 -10.68 9.83
C ILE A 328 8.00 -11.62 8.66
N LYS A 329 9.08 -11.35 7.91
CA LYS A 329 9.55 -12.23 6.84
C LYS A 329 10.38 -13.37 7.42
N ILE A 330 10.15 -14.59 6.93
CA ILE A 330 10.76 -15.82 7.44
C ILE A 330 11.59 -16.44 6.31
N GLY A 331 12.84 -16.78 6.59
CA GLY A 331 13.77 -17.34 5.59
C GLY A 331 14.71 -16.32 4.95
N ASP A 332 15.62 -16.81 4.11
CA ASP A 332 16.83 -16.11 3.65
C ASP A 332 16.64 -15.38 2.30
N SER A 333 15.48 -14.73 2.11
CA SER A 333 15.22 -13.99 0.88
C SER A 333 15.91 -12.62 0.92
N ASN A 334 17.00 -12.48 0.17
CA ASN A 334 17.86 -11.29 0.01
C ASN A 334 17.16 -9.95 -0.38
N ASP A 335 15.84 -9.86 -0.42
CA ASP A 335 15.12 -8.74 -1.06
C ASP A 335 13.87 -8.24 -0.30
N ARG A 336 13.60 -8.73 0.93
CA ARG A 336 12.40 -8.33 1.70
C ARG A 336 12.66 -8.26 3.20
N THR A 337 12.64 -7.04 3.75
CA THR A 337 12.76 -6.77 5.19
C THR A 337 11.41 -6.86 5.91
N SER A 338 11.43 -7.27 7.18
CA SER A 338 10.24 -7.26 8.05
C SER A 338 9.81 -5.83 8.32
N LYS A 339 8.51 -5.52 8.25
CA LYS A 339 8.00 -4.14 8.33
C LYS A 339 6.71 -4.01 9.12
N TYR A 340 6.49 -2.84 9.70
CA TYR A 340 5.19 -2.43 10.19
C TYR A 340 4.29 -2.13 8.98
N THR A 341 3.11 -2.74 8.90
CA THR A 341 2.15 -2.47 7.82
C THR A 341 1.18 -1.38 8.21
N GLU A 342 0.80 -1.34 9.49
CA GLU A 342 -0.10 -0.34 10.06
C GLU A 342 0.36 0.00 11.49
N ALA A 343 0.11 1.23 11.90
CA ALA A 343 0.38 1.72 13.25
C ALA A 343 -0.68 2.75 13.63
N SER A 344 -1.04 2.78 14.91
CA SER A 344 -1.93 3.79 15.49
C SER A 344 -1.16 5.08 15.84
N ASN A 345 -1.85 6.22 15.87
CA ASN A 345 -1.26 7.50 16.28
C ASN A 345 -0.78 7.46 17.74
N GLU A 346 -1.48 6.71 18.58
CA GLU A 346 -1.11 6.44 19.97
C GLU A 346 0.21 5.66 20.04
N LEU A 347 0.47 4.76 19.09
CA LEU A 347 1.76 4.06 19.00
C LEU A 347 2.89 4.96 18.54
N GLU A 348 2.63 5.83 17.56
CA GLU A 348 3.62 6.83 17.14
C GLU A 348 4.00 7.76 18.29
N THR A 349 3.02 8.11 19.13
CA THR A 349 3.23 8.87 20.37
C THR A 349 4.01 8.05 21.40
N LEU A 350 3.65 6.78 21.62
CA LEU A 350 4.33 5.87 22.55
C LEU A 350 5.79 5.60 22.17
N PHE A 351 6.10 5.56 20.88
CA PHE A 351 7.46 5.33 20.40
C PHE A 351 8.20 6.64 20.11
N GLU A 352 7.52 7.78 20.22
CA GLU A 352 7.93 9.12 19.74
C GLU A 352 8.61 9.02 18.36
N LEU A 353 7.93 8.34 17.44
CA LEU A 353 8.39 8.06 16.09
C LEU A 353 7.23 8.18 15.12
N GLU A 354 7.26 9.19 14.26
CA GLU A 354 6.22 9.41 13.24
C GLU A 354 6.37 8.48 12.04
N GLY A 355 5.25 8.12 11.42
CA GLY A 355 5.21 7.30 10.22
C GLY A 355 5.79 5.91 10.45
N ILE A 356 5.33 5.21 11.49
CA ILE A 356 5.77 3.83 11.79
C ILE A 356 5.31 2.88 10.69
N ALA A 357 4.09 3.07 10.18
CA ALA A 357 3.56 2.29 9.07
C ALA A 357 4.50 2.39 7.85
N GLY A 358 4.87 1.24 7.28
CA GLY A 358 5.82 1.12 6.18
C GLY A 358 7.30 1.02 6.59
N ARG A 359 7.66 1.30 7.85
CA ARG A 359 9.07 1.20 8.32
C ARG A 359 9.49 -0.23 8.62
N GLU A 360 10.78 -0.46 8.48
CA GLU A 360 11.40 -1.73 8.85
C GLU A 360 11.36 -1.95 10.36
N VAL A 361 11.10 -3.20 10.76
CA VAL A 361 11.01 -3.60 12.17
C VAL A 361 12.29 -3.29 12.92
N LEU A 362 13.45 -3.50 12.27
CA LEU A 362 14.75 -3.25 12.87
C LEU A 362 14.96 -1.77 13.22
N LEU A 363 14.62 -0.86 12.30
CA LEU A 363 14.75 0.58 12.52
C LEU A 363 13.85 1.09 13.65
N VAL A 364 12.62 0.56 13.73
CA VAL A 364 11.71 0.90 14.82
C VAL A 364 12.20 0.33 16.15
N LEU A 365 12.71 -0.91 16.15
CA LEU A 365 13.30 -1.55 17.33
C LEU A 365 14.51 -0.76 17.86
N GLU A 366 15.40 -0.31 16.98
CA GLU A 366 16.55 0.54 17.33
C GLU A 366 16.12 1.83 18.04
N ALA A 367 15.13 2.52 17.50
CA ALA A 367 14.59 3.75 18.12
C ALA A 367 13.98 3.50 19.52
N ILE A 368 13.32 2.35 19.72
CA ILE A 368 12.79 1.97 21.04
C ILE A 368 13.94 1.62 21.99
N MET A 369 14.94 0.88 21.52
CA MET A 369 16.09 0.44 22.34
C MET A 369 16.91 1.60 22.90
N GLU A 370 17.09 2.68 22.16
CA GLU A 370 17.78 3.89 22.64
C GLU A 370 17.12 4.48 23.89
N LYS A 371 15.80 4.29 24.02
CA LYS A 371 14.99 4.79 25.13
C LYS A 371 14.86 3.79 26.28
N MET A 372 15.27 2.54 26.07
CA MET A 372 15.27 1.48 27.09
C MET A 372 16.58 1.46 27.91
N PRO A 373 16.50 1.09 29.21
CA PRO A 373 17.69 0.79 30.01
C PRO A 373 18.54 -0.30 29.38
N GLU A 374 19.87 -0.19 29.50
CA GLU A 374 20.80 -1.17 28.92
C GLU A 374 20.53 -2.60 29.42
N CYS A 375 20.18 -2.75 30.69
CA CYS A 375 19.85 -4.06 31.27
C CYS A 375 18.56 -4.68 30.71
N GLN A 376 17.68 -3.90 30.06
CA GLN A 376 16.40 -4.37 29.54
C GLN A 376 16.48 -4.83 28.08
N ARG A 377 17.41 -4.27 27.28
CA ARG A 377 17.46 -4.44 25.82
C ARG A 377 17.62 -5.90 25.40
N GLU A 378 18.67 -6.55 25.88
CA GLU A 378 18.99 -7.93 25.50
C GLU A 378 17.94 -8.94 25.98
N PRO A 379 17.45 -8.89 27.25
CA PRO A 379 16.34 -9.73 27.68
C PRO A 379 15.07 -9.58 26.82
N PHE A 380 14.75 -8.35 26.42
CA PHE A 380 13.58 -8.08 25.57
C PHE A 380 13.73 -8.74 24.20
N ILE A 381 14.85 -8.51 23.51
CA ILE A 381 15.11 -9.10 22.17
C ILE A 381 15.06 -10.63 22.23
N ASN A 382 15.73 -11.22 23.23
CA ASN A 382 15.82 -12.66 23.37
C ASN A 382 14.42 -13.30 23.56
N GLU A 383 13.56 -12.68 24.38
CA GLU A 383 12.18 -13.16 24.55
C GLU A 383 11.37 -13.01 23.25
N GLN A 384 11.44 -11.87 22.57
CA GLN A 384 10.69 -11.66 21.33
C GLN A 384 11.11 -12.65 20.23
N GLN A 385 12.41 -12.90 20.08
CA GLN A 385 12.93 -13.89 19.12
C GLN A 385 12.48 -15.31 19.44
N ASP A 386 12.53 -15.72 20.71
CA ASP A 386 12.05 -17.04 21.14
C ASP A 386 10.54 -17.20 20.92
N LEU A 387 9.72 -16.19 21.27
CA LEU A 387 8.28 -16.22 21.07
C LEU A 387 7.90 -16.30 19.59
N ILE A 388 8.54 -15.50 18.73
CA ILE A 388 8.31 -15.53 17.28
C ILE A 388 8.76 -16.87 16.70
N GLY A 389 9.95 -17.37 17.08
CA GLY A 389 10.45 -18.68 16.64
C GLY A 389 9.48 -19.82 17.00
N ARG A 390 8.88 -19.77 18.19
CA ARG A 390 7.86 -20.74 18.63
C ARG A 390 6.52 -20.59 17.91
N LEU A 391 6.14 -19.38 17.51
CA LEU A 391 4.95 -19.15 16.68
C LEU A 391 5.10 -19.78 15.30
N ILE A 392 6.30 -19.74 14.72
CA ILE A 392 6.60 -20.27 13.39
C ILE A 392 6.65 -21.81 13.40
N THR A 393 7.24 -22.41 14.42
CA THR A 393 7.49 -23.85 14.50
C THR A 393 6.28 -24.70 14.94
N LYS A 394 5.17 -24.08 15.34
CA LYS A 394 4.02 -24.82 15.91
C LYS A 394 3.15 -25.50 14.86
N GLY A 395 3.44 -26.79 14.67
CA GLY A 395 2.51 -27.86 14.30
C GLY A 395 2.32 -28.94 15.40
N LEU A 396 2.97 -28.83 16.56
CA LEU A 396 2.95 -29.86 17.62
C LEU A 396 2.95 -29.19 19.02
N GLY A 397 1.89 -29.38 19.80
CA GLY A 397 1.89 -29.16 21.25
C GLY A 397 1.35 -27.81 21.74
N SER A 398 0.22 -27.87 22.43
CA SER A 398 -0.50 -26.75 23.06
C SER A 398 0.19 -26.23 24.33
N GLN A 399 1.41 -25.70 24.24
CA GLN A 399 2.00 -24.91 25.33
C GLN A 399 1.56 -23.44 25.19
N ARG A 400 0.90 -22.90 26.21
CA ARG A 400 0.58 -21.46 26.29
C ARG A 400 1.89 -20.68 26.30
N MET A 401 2.00 -19.69 25.41
CA MET A 401 3.15 -18.79 25.32
C MET A 401 2.79 -17.51 26.05
N TYR A 402 3.71 -16.98 26.84
CA TYR A 402 3.51 -15.76 27.62
C TYR A 402 4.68 -14.82 27.33
N ALA A 403 4.38 -13.59 26.94
CA ALA A 403 5.34 -12.51 26.99
C ALA A 403 5.43 -12.02 28.43
N THR A 404 6.65 -11.83 28.92
CA THR A 404 6.92 -11.43 30.31
C THR A 404 7.91 -10.28 30.40
N VAL A 405 8.68 -9.98 29.35
CA VAL A 405 9.65 -8.90 29.34
C VAL A 405 9.03 -7.69 28.61
N PRO A 406 8.62 -6.63 29.34
CA PRO A 406 8.07 -5.43 28.70
C PRO A 406 9.16 -4.52 28.15
N ILE A 407 8.75 -3.59 27.30
CA ILE A 407 9.48 -2.38 26.95
C ILE A 407 9.43 -1.46 28.16
N VAL A 408 10.57 -1.08 28.73
CA VAL A 408 10.63 -0.10 29.83
C VAL A 408 11.29 1.16 29.33
N PHE A 409 10.61 2.29 29.45
CA PHE A 409 11.13 3.57 29.00
C PHE A 409 11.90 4.28 30.11
N GLU A 410 13.16 4.63 29.87
CA GLU A 410 13.96 5.47 30.77
C GLU A 410 14.10 6.89 30.25
N LYS A 411 14.24 7.05 28.92
CA LYS A 411 14.51 8.33 28.25
C LYS A 411 13.35 8.85 27.40
N HIS A 412 12.12 8.44 27.70
CA HIS A 412 10.92 8.91 27.00
C HIS A 412 10.43 10.24 27.61
N ALA A 413 10.04 11.20 26.78
CA ALA A 413 9.60 12.53 27.23
C ALA A 413 8.32 12.49 28.08
N THR A 414 7.37 11.62 27.72
CA THR A 414 6.03 11.54 28.35
C THR A 414 5.90 10.42 29.36
N TYR A 415 6.55 9.26 29.11
CA TYR A 415 6.34 8.03 29.89
C TYR A 415 7.61 7.50 30.57
N PRO A 416 8.39 8.32 31.30
CA PRO A 416 9.60 7.84 31.98
C PRO A 416 9.23 6.86 33.11
N GLY A 417 9.93 5.72 33.15
CA GLY A 417 9.73 4.64 34.12
C GLY A 417 8.53 3.74 33.85
N GLN A 418 7.74 3.99 32.80
CA GLN A 418 6.60 3.14 32.45
C GLN A 418 7.03 1.90 31.66
N ALA A 419 6.25 0.83 31.80
CA ALA A 419 6.49 -0.46 31.19
C ALA A 419 5.31 -0.87 30.30
N PHE A 420 5.58 -1.17 29.03
CA PHE A 420 4.59 -1.60 28.05
C PHE A 420 4.92 -2.99 27.51
N LEU A 421 3.97 -3.91 27.59
CA LEU A 421 4.13 -5.27 27.11
C LEU A 421 3.50 -5.42 25.71
N PRO A 422 4.25 -5.84 24.68
CA PRO A 422 3.66 -6.19 23.39
C PRO A 422 2.89 -7.51 23.51
N ILE A 423 1.59 -7.46 23.27
CA ILE A 423 0.69 -8.61 23.31
C ILE A 423 0.22 -8.89 21.88
N ILE A 424 0.57 -10.08 21.38
CA ILE A 424 0.08 -10.57 20.09
C ILE A 424 -1.37 -11.04 20.28
N VAL A 425 -2.32 -10.26 19.74
CA VAL A 425 -3.75 -10.58 19.81
C VAL A 425 -4.21 -11.43 18.64
N ARG A 426 -3.52 -11.33 17.49
CA ARG A 426 -3.77 -12.14 16.30
C ARG A 426 -2.45 -12.42 15.60
N TYR A 427 -2.36 -13.60 14.98
CA TYR A 427 -1.25 -13.93 14.11
C TYR A 427 -1.73 -14.79 12.94
N PHE A 428 -1.07 -14.63 11.80
CA PHE A 428 -1.35 -15.40 10.60
C PHE A 428 -0.04 -15.67 9.85
N TYR A 429 0.25 -16.94 9.57
CA TYR A 429 1.43 -17.31 8.78
C TYR A 429 1.02 -17.66 7.35
N ASN A 430 1.48 -16.84 6.41
CA ASN A 430 1.34 -17.11 4.98
C ASN A 430 2.57 -17.91 4.51
N LYS A 431 2.33 -19.21 4.23
CA LYS A 431 3.35 -20.16 3.72
C LYS A 431 3.84 -19.86 2.30
N ILE A 432 3.09 -19.09 1.52
CA ILE A 432 3.44 -18.78 0.11
C ILE A 432 4.40 -17.61 0.07
N THR A 433 4.13 -16.59 0.89
CA THR A 433 4.94 -15.37 0.95
C THR A 433 5.99 -15.41 2.06
N ASP A 434 6.09 -16.54 2.77
CA ASP A 434 6.86 -16.74 4.00
C ASP A 434 6.77 -15.54 4.95
N THR A 435 5.53 -15.11 5.21
CA THR A 435 5.25 -13.92 6.00
C THR A 435 4.38 -14.28 7.19
N LEU A 436 4.87 -14.02 8.39
CA LEU A 436 4.09 -14.05 9.62
C LEU A 436 3.57 -12.64 9.91
N ARG A 437 2.28 -12.44 9.74
CA ARG A 437 1.59 -11.21 10.14
C ARG A 437 1.18 -11.30 11.59
N LEU A 438 1.50 -10.25 12.36
CA LEU A 438 1.17 -10.10 13.76
C LEU A 438 0.33 -8.85 13.97
N SER A 439 -0.77 -8.97 14.71
CA SER A 439 -1.46 -7.81 15.29
C SER A 439 -1.07 -7.71 16.75
N VAL A 440 -0.45 -6.58 17.11
CA VAL A 440 0.17 -6.33 18.41
C VAL A 440 -0.53 -5.18 19.10
N VAL A 441 -0.88 -5.37 20.36
CA VAL A 441 -1.35 -4.33 21.29
C VAL A 441 -0.25 -4.09 22.32
N TYR A 442 0.08 -2.84 22.58
CA TYR A 442 1.06 -2.45 23.59
C TYR A 442 0.31 -2.08 24.87
N PHE A 443 0.36 -2.98 25.85
CA PHE A 443 -0.41 -2.86 27.08
C PHE A 443 0.44 -2.27 28.20
N ASP A 444 -0.07 -1.24 28.89
CA ASP A 444 0.61 -0.70 30.08
C ASP A 444 0.58 -1.73 31.21
N VAL A 445 1.76 -2.17 31.62
CA VAL A 445 1.98 -3.16 32.68
C VAL A 445 2.82 -2.58 33.83
N THR A 446 2.93 -1.25 33.90
CA THR A 446 3.81 -0.56 34.85
C THR A 446 3.56 -1.01 36.30
N GLU A 447 2.29 -1.09 36.72
CA GLU A 447 1.93 -1.45 38.10
C GLU A 447 2.26 -2.90 38.50
N ILE A 448 2.42 -3.79 37.51
CA ILE A 448 2.62 -5.23 37.70
C ILE A 448 4.00 -5.71 37.21
N THR A 449 4.88 -4.75 36.93
CA THR A 449 6.24 -4.99 36.46
C THR A 449 7.23 -4.86 37.61
N GLU A 450 8.06 -5.87 37.79
CA GLU A 450 9.01 -5.96 38.90
C GLU A 450 10.41 -6.26 38.40
N LYS A 451 11.43 -5.70 39.07
CA LYS A 451 12.81 -6.03 38.77
C LYS A 451 13.15 -7.43 39.29
N ASN A 452 13.61 -8.30 38.42
CA ASN A 452 13.99 -9.67 38.78
C ASN A 452 15.40 -9.72 39.40
N ARG A 453 15.86 -10.93 39.73
CA ARG A 453 17.18 -11.17 40.34
C ARG A 453 18.35 -10.85 39.40
N ASP A 454 18.11 -10.93 38.09
CA ASP A 454 19.11 -10.69 37.05
C ASP A 454 19.20 -9.19 36.67
N GLY A 455 18.42 -8.34 37.33
CA GLY A 455 18.53 -6.89 37.21
C GLY A 455 17.73 -6.27 36.06
N TYR A 456 16.80 -6.99 35.44
CA TYR A 456 15.87 -6.48 34.43
C TYR A 456 14.41 -6.61 34.87
N TRP A 457 13.53 -5.87 34.21
CA TRP A 457 12.11 -5.78 34.57
C TRP A 457 11.29 -6.87 33.89
N VAL A 458 10.41 -7.50 34.66
CA VAL A 458 9.53 -8.59 34.22
C VAL A 458 8.10 -8.32 34.69
N CYS A 459 7.15 -8.46 33.78
CA CYS A 459 5.73 -8.39 34.03
C CYS A 459 5.23 -9.72 34.62
N LYS A 460 4.54 -9.66 35.77
CA LYS A 460 3.92 -10.84 36.42
C LYS A 460 2.46 -11.04 36.06
N LEU A 461 2.03 -10.63 34.86
CA LEU A 461 0.66 -10.86 34.40
C LEU A 461 0.41 -12.37 34.22
N VAL A 462 -0.07 -13.03 35.26
CA VAL A 462 -0.46 -14.45 35.20
C VAL A 462 -1.91 -14.52 34.72
N GLY A 463 -2.12 -14.95 33.47
CA GLY A 463 -3.43 -15.17 32.87
C GLY A 463 -4.24 -16.27 33.55
N LYS A 464 -4.79 -16.00 34.74
CA LYS A 464 -5.79 -16.85 35.42
C LYS A 464 -7.21 -16.30 35.33
N LYS A 465 -7.39 -15.04 34.95
CA LYS A 465 -8.69 -14.45 34.59
C LYS A 465 -8.65 -14.11 33.11
N ARG A 466 -9.68 -14.54 32.36
CA ARG A 466 -9.90 -14.08 30.99
C ARG A 466 -9.88 -12.54 31.04
N LEU A 467 -8.95 -11.91 30.32
CA LEU A 467 -9.14 -10.55 29.85
C LEU A 467 -10.27 -10.64 28.85
N ASP A 468 -11.48 -10.33 29.30
CA ASP A 468 -12.65 -10.25 28.46
C ASP A 468 -12.65 -8.86 27.81
N PHE A 469 -12.22 -8.80 26.55
CA PHE A 469 -12.22 -7.56 25.76
C PHE A 469 -13.62 -7.21 25.23
N SER A 470 -14.67 -7.90 25.68
CA SER A 470 -16.05 -7.65 25.26
C SER A 470 -16.87 -6.75 26.19
N ASP A 471 -16.27 -6.15 27.22
CA ASP A 471 -16.95 -5.22 28.12
C ASP A 471 -16.57 -3.75 27.81
N PRO A 472 -17.43 -2.98 27.10
CA PRO A 472 -17.24 -1.56 26.88
C PRO A 472 -17.86 -0.82 28.07
N SER A 473 -17.06 -0.59 29.11
CA SER A 473 -17.36 0.50 30.06
C SER A 473 -16.57 1.74 29.72
#